data_AF-A0A6P0NHV2-F1
#
_entry.id   AF-A0A6P0NHV2-F1
#
_cell.length_a   1.000
_cell.length_b   1.000
_cell.length_c   1.000
_cell.angle_alpha   90.00
_cell.angle_beta   90.00
_cell.angle_gamma   90.00
#
_symmetry.space_group_name_H-M   'P 1'
#
loop_
_entity.id
_entity.type
_entity.pdbx_description
1 polymer ?
#
loop_
_entity_poly.entity_id
_entity_poly.type
_entity_poly.pdbx_seq_one_letter_code
_entity_poly.pdbx_strand_id
1 'polypeptide(L)'
;MISVLAVNKYPNRYCQCLNLFPRIEPKVVKVMLSKVPEQSLHRVRWLLVISWLILIFSLFYDPISHNLTDPDNLFSLFRDPMLTRDPCVQLQGVCLDEKPYALGPRMFWGMIVPSAIMIILVFGHETWRRICPLYFLSQIPRALGLQPQRDISKNPWLVRNHLYVQFAIFFIGLNCRILFCNSESLVLGLFLSLTILSAMMMVFLYGGRSWCHYICPFGIVQMVFTGPRGLLGTEAHNAPPKTITQSMCRTVDETTSQEKSACISCKSPCMDIDSEKAYWQQ
;
A
#
# COMPACT_ATOMS: atom_id res chain seq x y z
N MET A 1 -22.82 26.03 -59.73
CA MET A 1 -23.55 26.44 -58.50
C MET A 1 -23.67 25.21 -57.61
N ILE A 2 -22.80 25.04 -56.61
CA ILE A 2 -23.10 25.24 -55.16
C ILE A 2 -24.14 24.19 -54.69
N SER A 3 -23.98 23.26 -53.74
CA SER A 3 -23.11 23.01 -52.58
C SER A 3 -23.37 21.55 -52.12
N VAL A 4 -22.39 20.72 -51.77
CA VAL A 4 -21.77 20.50 -50.44
C VAL A 4 -22.67 19.79 -49.39
N LEU A 5 -22.13 18.66 -48.89
CA LEU A 5 -22.20 18.04 -47.54
C LEU A 5 -23.05 16.78 -47.25
N ALA A 6 -22.29 15.81 -46.71
CA ALA A 6 -22.57 14.92 -45.57
C ALA A 6 -23.01 13.48 -45.86
N VAL A 7 -21.99 12.62 -45.93
CA VAL A 7 -22.06 11.17 -45.69
C VAL A 7 -22.28 10.93 -44.19
N ASN A 8 -23.35 10.25 -43.80
CA ASN A 8 -23.41 9.57 -42.51
C ASN A 8 -24.17 8.25 -42.57
N LYS A 9 -23.71 7.31 -41.75
CA LYS A 9 -23.59 5.87 -42.01
C LYS A 9 -24.74 5.07 -41.38
N TYR A 10 -25.26 4.13 -42.18
CA TYR A 10 -26.19 2.99 -42.00
C TYR A 10 -26.60 2.48 -40.58
N PRO A 11 -27.87 2.02 -40.43
CA PRO A 11 -28.38 1.18 -39.34
C PRO A 11 -28.77 -0.26 -39.78
N ASN A 12 -28.60 -1.28 -38.92
CA ASN A 12 -29.48 -2.48 -38.73
C ASN A 12 -28.80 -3.50 -37.79
N ARG A 13 -29.42 -3.91 -36.67
CA ARG A 13 -30.34 -5.08 -36.46
C ARG A 13 -29.70 -6.46 -36.68
N TYR A 14 -30.09 -7.41 -35.80
CA TYR A 14 -29.82 -8.87 -35.66
C TYR A 14 -28.95 -9.15 -34.41
N CYS A 15 -29.28 -10.00 -33.43
CA CYS A 15 -30.33 -11.00 -33.25
C CYS A 15 -30.63 -11.19 -31.75
N GLN A 16 -31.91 -11.44 -31.47
CA GLN A 16 -32.50 -11.86 -30.21
C GLN A 16 -32.57 -13.39 -30.23
N CYS A 17 -31.98 -14.10 -29.24
CA CYS A 17 -32.31 -15.46 -28.76
C CYS A 17 -31.13 -16.10 -28.00
N LEU A 18 -31.17 -16.10 -26.66
CA LEU A 18 -30.95 -17.29 -25.80
C LEU A 18 -31.09 -16.87 -24.32
N ASN A 19 -32.32 -16.77 -23.85
CA ASN A 19 -32.65 -16.78 -22.42
C ASN A 19 -33.01 -18.22 -22.04
N LEU A 20 -32.04 -19.01 -21.56
CA LEU A 20 -32.35 -20.26 -20.87
C LEU A 20 -31.22 -20.77 -19.96
N PHE A 21 -30.68 -19.91 -19.10
CA PHE A 21 -29.97 -20.36 -17.89
C PHE A 21 -30.23 -19.32 -16.80
N PRO A 22 -30.83 -19.69 -15.65
CA PRO A 22 -30.80 -18.83 -14.48
C PRO A 22 -29.33 -18.77 -14.04
N ARG A 23 -28.62 -17.72 -14.49
CA ARG A 23 -27.30 -17.37 -13.96
C ARG A 23 -27.55 -17.03 -12.50
N ILE A 24 -27.25 -17.99 -11.63
CA ILE A 24 -27.10 -17.76 -10.20
C ILE A 24 -25.93 -16.77 -10.12
N GLU A 25 -26.24 -15.47 -10.13
CA GLU A 25 -25.25 -14.47 -9.77
C GLU A 25 -24.90 -14.75 -8.32
N PRO A 26 -23.64 -15.13 -8.00
CA PRO A 26 -23.23 -15.06 -6.62
C PRO A 26 -23.44 -13.60 -6.23
N LYS A 27 -24.35 -13.35 -5.28
CA LYS A 27 -24.42 -12.08 -4.57
C LYS A 27 -23.13 -11.97 -3.78
N VAL A 28 -22.05 -11.62 -4.48
CA VAL A 28 -20.82 -11.14 -3.90
C VAL A 28 -21.27 -9.90 -3.14
N VAL A 29 -21.23 -9.99 -1.81
CA VAL A 29 -21.42 -8.84 -0.94
C VAL A 29 -20.31 -7.86 -1.30
N LYS A 30 -20.58 -6.96 -2.26
CA LYS A 30 -19.73 -5.83 -2.58
C LYS A 30 -19.78 -4.93 -1.36
N VAL A 31 -18.87 -5.14 -0.41
CA VAL A 31 -18.60 -4.18 0.65
C VAL A 31 -18.14 -2.90 -0.06
N MET A 32 -19.04 -1.93 -0.18
CA MET A 32 -18.77 -0.67 -0.87
C MET A 32 -17.92 0.26 0.01
N LEU A 33 -16.71 -0.17 0.38
CA LEU A 33 -15.65 0.71 0.91
C LEU A 33 -15.38 1.90 -0.03
N SER A 34 -15.76 1.76 -1.30
CA SER A 34 -15.98 2.81 -2.31
C SER A 34 -16.61 4.11 -1.78
N LYS A 35 -17.64 4.00 -0.93
CA LYS A 35 -18.50 5.12 -0.50
C LYS A 35 -18.07 5.77 0.82
N VAL A 36 -16.99 5.30 1.46
CA VAL A 36 -16.54 5.88 2.73
C VAL A 36 -16.02 7.30 2.49
N PRO A 37 -16.48 8.30 3.29
CA PRO A 37 -16.03 9.69 3.14
C PRO A 37 -14.53 9.82 3.43
N GLU A 38 -13.83 10.69 2.69
CA GLU A 38 -12.37 10.87 2.82
C GLU A 38 -11.97 11.28 4.24
N GLN A 39 -12.82 12.03 4.94
CA GLN A 39 -12.58 12.46 6.33
C GLN A 39 -12.39 11.28 7.30
N SER A 40 -13.19 10.22 7.16
CA SER A 40 -13.07 9.03 8.03
C SER A 40 -11.79 8.25 7.72
N LEU A 41 -11.49 8.08 6.43
CA LEU A 41 -10.24 7.45 5.98
C LEU A 41 -9.00 8.26 6.39
N HIS A 42 -9.09 9.59 6.43
CA HIS A 42 -8.00 10.46 6.88
C HIS A 42 -7.67 10.23 8.37
N ARG A 43 -8.70 10.06 9.23
CA ARG A 43 -8.49 9.70 10.64
C ARG A 43 -7.82 8.33 10.78
N VAL A 44 -8.30 7.33 10.05
CA VAL A 44 -7.68 5.98 10.03
C VAL A 44 -6.22 6.06 9.60
N ARG A 45 -5.93 6.86 8.57
CA ARG A 45 -4.57 7.06 8.07
C ARG A 45 -3.66 7.69 9.13
N TRP A 46 -4.12 8.70 9.85
CA TRP A 46 -3.37 9.28 10.97
C TRP A 46 -3.12 8.28 12.09
N LEU A 47 -4.12 7.47 12.47
CA LEU A 47 -3.93 6.42 13.46
C LEU A 47 -2.87 5.40 13.03
N LEU A 48 -2.91 4.94 11.78
CA LEU A 48 -1.92 4.01 11.23
C LEU A 48 -0.53 4.63 11.16
N VAL A 49 -0.43 5.91 10.79
CA VAL A 49 0.84 6.63 10.71
C VAL A 49 1.44 6.84 12.10
N ILE A 50 0.64 7.28 13.07
CA ILE A 50 1.08 7.45 14.46
C ILE A 50 1.53 6.10 15.02
N SER A 51 0.74 5.04 14.84
CA SER A 51 1.11 3.69 15.25
C SER A 51 2.43 3.23 14.59
N TRP A 52 2.60 3.50 13.31
CA TRP A 52 3.82 3.15 12.59
C TRP A 52 5.05 3.94 13.04
N LEU A 53 4.90 5.25 13.31
CA LEU A 53 5.98 6.09 13.85
C LEU A 53 6.35 5.69 15.28
N ILE A 54 5.37 5.35 16.12
CA ILE A 54 5.61 4.81 17.47
C ILE A 54 6.39 3.50 17.37
N LEU A 55 6.03 2.61 16.44
CA LEU A 55 6.79 1.38 16.22
C LEU A 55 8.23 1.68 15.79
N ILE A 56 8.44 2.59 14.84
CA ILE A 56 9.80 2.96 14.41
C ILE A 56 10.59 3.55 15.58
N PHE A 57 9.98 4.42 16.39
CA PHE A 57 10.62 4.99 17.57
C PHE A 57 10.99 3.90 18.59
N SER A 58 10.09 2.93 18.82
CA SER A 58 10.35 1.80 19.73
C SER A 58 11.52 0.92 19.29
N LEU A 59 11.88 0.91 18.01
CA LEU A 59 13.05 0.17 17.51
C LEU A 59 14.38 0.84 17.88
N PHE A 60 14.39 2.16 18.10
CA PHE A 60 15.57 2.90 18.55
C PHE A 60 15.66 2.97 20.07
N TYR A 61 14.52 3.05 20.73
CA TYR A 61 14.43 3.17 22.18
C TYR A 61 13.30 2.32 22.72
N ASP A 62 13.66 1.20 23.38
CA ASP A 62 12.71 0.20 23.88
C ASP A 62 12.76 0.04 25.40
N PRO A 63 12.18 0.98 26.18
CA PRO A 63 12.13 0.87 27.64
C PRO A 63 11.03 -0.07 28.13
N ILE A 64 10.06 -0.40 27.27
CA ILE A 64 8.80 -1.05 27.67
C ILE A 64 8.82 -2.54 27.38
N SER A 65 9.38 -3.00 26.25
CA SER A 65 9.25 -4.41 25.85
C SER A 65 9.82 -5.37 26.87
N HIS A 66 10.95 -5.03 27.51
CA HIS A 66 11.56 -5.88 28.55
C HIS A 66 10.61 -6.19 29.72
N ASN A 67 9.73 -5.25 30.09
CA ASN A 67 8.74 -5.45 31.16
C ASN A 67 7.47 -6.16 30.64
N LEU A 68 7.18 -6.05 29.35
CA LEU A 68 6.02 -6.73 28.73
C LEU A 68 6.29 -8.20 28.43
N THR A 69 7.52 -8.58 28.10
CA THR A 69 7.91 -9.99 27.86
C THR A 69 8.35 -10.70 29.13
N ASP A 70 8.43 -10.00 30.26
CA ASP A 70 8.82 -10.57 31.55
C ASP A 70 7.82 -11.67 31.99
N PRO A 71 8.29 -12.91 32.27
CA PRO A 71 7.44 -13.99 32.77
C PRO A 71 6.72 -13.67 34.09
N ASP A 72 7.27 -12.79 34.93
CA ASP A 72 6.67 -12.47 36.23
C ASP A 72 5.53 -11.44 36.12
N ASN A 73 5.40 -10.78 34.96
CA ASN A 73 4.34 -9.82 34.72
C ASN A 73 3.03 -10.51 34.29
N LEU A 74 2.27 -10.98 35.28
CA LEU A 74 1.00 -11.71 35.10
C LEU A 74 -0.08 -10.95 34.31
N PHE A 75 0.01 -9.62 34.20
CA PHE A 75 -0.96 -8.79 33.48
C PHE A 75 -0.59 -8.55 32.01
N SER A 76 0.62 -8.91 31.58
CA SER A 76 1.03 -8.73 30.19
C SER A 76 0.46 -9.81 29.29
N LEU A 77 -0.25 -9.39 28.24
CA LEU A 77 -0.71 -10.29 27.16
C LEU A 77 0.45 -10.83 26.30
N PHE A 78 1.60 -10.18 26.34
CA PHE A 78 2.82 -10.58 25.63
C PHE A 78 3.82 -11.33 26.51
N ARG A 79 3.38 -11.76 27.71
CA ARG A 79 4.17 -12.61 28.59
C ARG A 79 4.53 -13.91 27.87
N ASP A 80 5.80 -14.27 27.92
CA ASP A 80 6.29 -15.52 27.36
C ASP A 80 6.48 -16.56 28.48
N PRO A 81 5.53 -17.49 28.69
CA PRO A 81 5.63 -18.50 29.76
C PRO A 81 6.72 -19.54 29.48
N MET A 82 7.31 -19.58 28.27
CA MET A 82 8.46 -20.44 28.00
C MET A 82 9.69 -20.02 28.81
N LEU A 83 9.90 -18.71 29.04
CA LEU A 83 11.01 -18.22 29.86
C LEU A 83 10.97 -18.74 31.31
N THR A 84 9.79 -19.05 31.85
CA THR A 84 9.63 -19.59 33.20
C THR A 84 9.82 -21.11 33.27
N ARG A 85 9.61 -21.81 32.15
CA ARG A 85 9.57 -23.29 32.10
C ARG A 85 10.93 -23.89 31.81
N ASP A 86 11.68 -23.29 30.90
CA ASP A 86 13.05 -23.66 30.54
C ASP A 86 13.90 -22.37 30.58
N PRO A 87 14.44 -21.96 31.74
CA PRO A 87 15.11 -20.66 31.90
C PRO A 87 16.40 -20.54 31.08
N CYS A 88 16.88 -21.66 30.52
CA CYS A 88 18.02 -21.64 29.63
C CYS A 88 17.87 -22.56 28.42
N VAL A 89 18.37 -22.06 27.30
CA VAL A 89 18.49 -22.83 26.07
C VAL A 89 19.87 -23.47 26.04
N GLN A 90 19.93 -24.80 25.94
CA GLN A 90 21.20 -25.51 25.81
C GLN A 90 21.72 -25.40 24.37
N LEU A 91 22.81 -24.64 24.20
CA LEU A 91 23.54 -24.52 22.94
C LEU A 91 24.92 -25.15 23.13
N GLN A 92 25.19 -26.25 22.43
CA GLN A 92 26.46 -26.98 22.49
C GLN A 92 26.88 -27.39 23.91
N GLY A 93 25.92 -27.74 24.77
CA GLY A 93 26.16 -28.13 26.16
C GLY A 93 26.33 -26.96 27.13
N VAL A 94 26.24 -25.71 26.66
CA VAL A 94 26.24 -24.51 27.50
C VAL A 94 24.81 -23.99 27.64
N CYS A 95 24.39 -23.78 28.89
CA CYS A 95 23.10 -23.21 29.26
C CYS A 95 23.20 -21.68 29.12
N LEU A 96 22.51 -21.11 28.13
CA LEU A 96 22.42 -19.66 27.94
C LEU A 96 21.06 -19.17 28.45
N ASP A 97 21.10 -18.24 29.40
CA ASP A 97 19.89 -17.64 29.97
C ASP A 97 19.12 -16.84 28.91
N GLU A 98 17.84 -17.14 28.77
CA GLU A 98 16.96 -16.45 27.83
C GLU A 98 16.47 -15.13 28.45
N LYS A 99 16.95 -14.01 27.92
CA LYS A 99 16.58 -12.67 28.41
C LYS A 99 15.33 -12.14 27.71
N PRO A 100 14.54 -11.27 28.38
CA PRO A 100 13.43 -10.56 27.75
C PRO A 100 13.90 -9.82 26.49
N TYR A 101 13.19 -9.99 25.39
CA TYR A 101 13.57 -9.52 24.05
C TYR A 101 12.70 -8.35 23.57
N ALA A 102 13.23 -7.59 22.61
CA ALA A 102 12.50 -6.50 21.96
C ALA A 102 11.34 -7.02 21.10
N LEU A 103 10.15 -6.45 21.30
CA LEU A 103 8.93 -6.88 20.58
C LEU A 103 8.82 -6.28 19.17
N GLY A 104 9.47 -5.14 18.92
CA GLY A 104 9.31 -4.38 17.67
C GLY A 104 9.50 -5.21 16.39
N PRO A 105 10.64 -5.92 16.20
CA PRO A 105 10.87 -6.74 15.02
C PRO A 105 9.85 -7.87 14.86
N ARG A 106 9.45 -8.52 15.97
CA ARG A 106 8.46 -9.62 15.95
C ARG A 106 7.07 -9.12 15.57
N MET A 107 6.64 -7.98 16.10
CA MET A 107 5.36 -7.34 15.74
C MET A 107 5.34 -6.94 14.26
N PHE A 108 6.42 -6.32 13.78
CA PHE A 108 6.52 -5.89 12.38
C PHE A 108 6.43 -7.07 11.41
N TRP A 109 7.26 -8.09 11.60
CA TRP A 109 7.33 -9.23 10.69
C TRP A 109 6.24 -10.28 10.90
N GLY A 110 5.79 -10.49 12.14
CA GLY A 110 4.83 -11.52 12.52
C GLY A 110 3.37 -11.07 12.48
N MET A 111 3.10 -9.77 12.65
CA MET A 111 1.73 -9.25 12.65
C MET A 111 1.49 -8.26 11.50
N ILE A 112 2.31 -7.22 11.37
CA ILE A 112 2.04 -6.11 10.45
C ILE A 112 2.16 -6.55 8.99
N VAL A 113 3.28 -7.17 8.61
CA VAL A 113 3.50 -7.62 7.22
C VAL A 113 2.46 -8.65 6.77
N PRO A 114 2.14 -9.71 7.54
CA PRO A 114 1.07 -10.63 7.18
C PRO A 114 -0.30 -9.97 7.10
N SER A 115 -0.62 -9.06 8.03
CA SER A 115 -1.88 -8.30 8.00
C SER A 115 -2.00 -7.44 6.74
N ALA A 116 -0.91 -6.80 6.31
CA ALA A 116 -0.88 -6.04 5.06
C ALA A 116 -1.20 -6.91 3.84
N ILE A 117 -0.61 -8.10 3.75
CA ILE A 117 -0.87 -9.07 2.66
C ILE A 117 -2.34 -9.50 2.68
N MET A 118 -2.88 -9.83 3.86
CA MET A 118 -4.30 -10.21 4.00
C MET A 118 -5.25 -9.08 3.58
N ILE A 119 -4.97 -7.84 3.97
CA ILE A 119 -5.77 -6.68 3.59
C ILE A 119 -5.80 -6.51 2.07
N ILE A 120 -4.67 -6.70 1.39
CA ILE A 120 -4.57 -6.54 -0.06
C ILE A 120 -5.31 -7.65 -0.81
N LEU A 121 -5.16 -8.89 -0.35
CA LEU A 121 -5.86 -10.03 -0.92
C LEU A 121 -7.38 -9.83 -0.84
N VAL A 122 -7.87 -9.41 0.34
CA VAL A 122 -9.30 -9.25 0.59
C VAL A 122 -9.86 -7.99 -0.07
N PHE A 123 -9.26 -6.82 0.17
CA PHE A 123 -9.84 -5.53 -0.21
C PHE A 123 -9.26 -4.93 -1.51
N GLY A 124 -8.26 -5.60 -2.09
CA GLY A 124 -7.66 -5.20 -3.35
C GLY A 124 -6.73 -3.99 -3.28
N HIS A 125 -6.30 -3.56 -4.46
CA HIS A 125 -5.27 -2.54 -4.59
C HIS A 125 -5.70 -1.15 -4.10
N GLU A 126 -6.93 -0.76 -4.42
CA GLU A 126 -7.46 0.57 -4.12
C GLU A 126 -7.50 0.85 -2.61
N THR A 127 -7.99 -0.10 -1.82
CA THR A 127 -8.11 0.04 -0.36
C THR A 127 -6.74 0.16 0.30
N TRP A 128 -5.78 -0.69 -0.09
CA TRP A 128 -4.43 -0.67 0.46
C TRP A 128 -3.73 0.68 0.24
N ARG A 129 -3.80 1.22 -0.99
CA ARG A 129 -3.17 2.52 -1.30
C ARG A 129 -3.75 3.69 -0.48
N ARG A 130 -5.01 3.61 -0.05
CA ARG A 130 -5.67 4.65 0.75
C ARG A 130 -5.21 4.69 2.20
N ILE A 131 -4.94 3.52 2.76
CA ILE A 131 -4.56 3.35 4.18
C ILE A 131 -3.05 3.25 4.38
N CYS A 132 -2.27 3.06 3.31
CA CYS A 132 -0.83 2.88 3.37
C CYS A 132 -0.15 4.05 4.13
N PRO A 133 0.51 3.80 5.27
CA PRO A 133 1.13 4.86 6.07
C PRO A 133 2.34 5.48 5.34
N LEU A 134 3.10 4.67 4.58
CA LEU A 134 4.22 5.15 3.78
C LEU A 134 3.76 6.11 2.67
N TYR A 135 2.61 5.84 2.05
CA TYR A 135 2.04 6.77 1.07
C TYR A 135 1.74 8.13 1.71
N PHE A 136 1.14 8.14 2.91
CA PHE A 136 0.85 9.38 3.62
C PHE A 136 2.11 10.21 3.90
N LEU A 137 3.13 9.59 4.49
CA LEU A 137 4.38 10.27 4.81
C LEU A 137 5.12 10.74 3.55
N SER A 138 5.05 9.97 2.46
CA SER A 138 5.67 10.38 1.19
C SER A 138 5.07 11.67 0.61
N GLN A 139 3.83 12.04 0.98
CA GLN A 139 3.17 13.27 0.51
C GLN A 139 3.52 14.51 1.35
N ILE A 140 4.31 14.39 2.43
CA ILE A 140 4.74 15.53 3.26
C ILE A 140 5.36 16.67 2.43
N PRO A 141 6.28 16.42 1.47
CA PRO A 141 6.86 17.50 0.66
C PRO A 141 5.79 18.33 -0.07
N ARG A 142 4.74 17.68 -0.55
CA ARG A 142 3.62 18.35 -1.22
C ARG A 142 2.73 19.12 -0.23
N ALA A 143 2.51 18.58 0.98
CA ALA A 143 1.79 19.27 2.03
C ALA A 143 2.51 20.54 2.51
N LEU A 144 3.85 20.57 2.40
CA LEU A 144 4.68 21.75 2.63
C LEU A 144 4.66 22.74 1.45
N GLY A 145 3.87 22.49 0.39
CA GLY A 145 3.77 23.36 -0.79
C GLY A 145 4.96 23.25 -1.75
N LEU A 146 5.87 22.28 -1.56
CA LEU A 146 7.01 22.09 -2.46
C LEU A 146 6.52 21.54 -3.80
N GLN A 147 6.95 22.20 -4.87
CA GLN A 147 6.65 21.77 -6.23
C GLN A 147 7.67 20.72 -6.70
N PRO A 148 7.24 19.75 -7.52
CA PRO A 148 8.15 18.74 -8.06
C PRO A 148 9.23 19.39 -8.93
N GLN A 149 10.48 19.01 -8.70
CA GLN A 149 11.61 19.57 -9.45
C GLN A 149 11.73 19.03 -10.88
N ARG A 150 11.25 17.80 -11.12
CA ARG A 150 11.38 17.10 -12.39
C ARG A 150 10.05 16.46 -12.76
N ASP A 151 9.80 16.41 -14.06
CA ASP A 151 8.69 15.64 -14.60
C ASP A 151 9.17 14.20 -14.85
N ILE A 152 8.38 13.21 -14.40
CA ILE A 152 8.65 11.80 -14.61
C ILE A 152 8.58 11.42 -16.08
N SER A 153 7.77 12.13 -16.87
CA SER A 153 7.61 11.89 -18.31
C SER A 153 8.93 12.03 -19.09
N LYS A 154 9.84 12.87 -18.57
CA LYS A 154 11.16 13.13 -19.15
C LYS A 154 12.18 12.04 -18.84
N ASN A 155 11.87 11.07 -17.96
CA ASN A 155 12.73 9.93 -17.66
C ASN A 155 12.14 8.63 -18.25
N PRO A 156 12.31 8.37 -19.56
CA PRO A 156 11.74 7.20 -20.21
C PRO A 156 12.33 5.88 -19.68
N TRP A 157 13.57 5.90 -19.17
CA TRP A 157 14.20 4.71 -18.62
C TRP A 157 13.47 4.21 -17.38
N LEU A 158 13.18 5.11 -16.42
CA LEU A 158 12.49 4.74 -15.19
C LEU A 158 11.05 4.31 -15.48
N VAL A 159 10.37 4.99 -16.42
CA VAL A 159 9.01 4.61 -16.82
C VAL A 159 8.96 3.22 -17.46
N ARG A 160 9.93 2.89 -18.33
CA ARG A 160 9.98 1.59 -19.01
C ARG A 160 10.45 0.46 -18.10
N ASN A 161 11.44 0.71 -17.24
CA ASN A 161 12.11 -0.33 -16.45
C ASN A 161 11.62 -0.40 -14.99
N HIS A 162 10.52 0.26 -14.65
CA HIS A 162 10.03 0.33 -13.26
C HIS A 162 9.79 -1.03 -12.61
N LEU A 163 9.26 -2.02 -13.35
CA LEU A 163 9.05 -3.35 -12.82
C LEU A 163 10.37 -4.02 -12.42
N TYR A 164 11.41 -3.88 -13.24
CA TYR A 164 12.75 -4.38 -12.91
C TYR A 164 13.34 -3.66 -11.70
N VAL A 165 13.15 -2.34 -11.59
CA VAL A 165 13.61 -1.55 -10.45
C VAL A 165 12.91 -2.00 -9.17
N GLN A 166 11.59 -2.12 -9.18
CA GLN A 166 10.81 -2.56 -8.03
C GLN A 166 11.18 -3.99 -7.62
N PHE A 167 11.35 -4.89 -8.58
CA PHE A 167 11.76 -6.27 -8.32
C PHE A 167 13.18 -6.35 -7.77
N ALA A 168 14.13 -5.58 -8.31
CA ALA A 168 15.50 -5.53 -7.80
C ALA A 168 15.56 -5.00 -6.36
N ILE A 169 14.82 -3.92 -6.05
CA ILE A 169 14.73 -3.38 -4.68
C ILE A 169 14.05 -4.39 -3.75
N PHE A 170 13.01 -5.08 -4.21
CA PHE A 170 12.37 -6.14 -3.45
C PHE A 170 13.34 -7.29 -3.14
N PHE A 171 14.09 -7.76 -4.14
CA PHE A 171 15.10 -8.80 -3.98
C PHE A 171 16.21 -8.39 -3.00
N ILE A 172 16.78 -7.18 -3.17
CA ILE A 172 17.79 -6.64 -2.24
C ILE A 172 17.21 -6.53 -0.83
N GLY A 173 15.97 -6.06 -0.70
CA GLY A 173 15.27 -5.94 0.58
C GLY A 173 15.06 -7.29 1.27
N LEU A 174 14.71 -8.35 0.53
CA LEU A 174 14.58 -9.69 1.08
C LEU A 174 15.90 -10.25 1.60
N ASN A 175 17.00 -10.06 0.85
CA ASN A 175 18.32 -10.49 1.30
C ASN A 175 18.77 -9.68 2.53
N CYS A 176 18.56 -8.36 2.52
CA CYS A 176 18.84 -7.48 3.66
C CYS A 176 18.03 -7.87 4.91
N ARG A 177 16.78 -8.33 4.73
CA ARG A 177 15.95 -8.83 5.83
C ARG A 177 16.60 -10.01 6.53
N ILE A 178 16.99 -11.03 5.77
CA ILE A 178 17.52 -12.28 6.31
C ILE A 178 18.89 -12.05 6.97
N LEU A 179 19.74 -11.21 6.35
CA LEU A 179 21.10 -10.97 6.81
C LEU A 179 21.18 -10.00 7.99
N PHE A 180 20.37 -8.94 8.01
CA PHE A 180 20.56 -7.83 8.94
C PHE A 180 19.30 -7.46 9.72
N CYS A 181 18.17 -7.21 9.05
CA CYS A 181 16.99 -6.61 9.70
C CYS A 181 16.28 -7.54 10.70
N ASN A 182 16.52 -8.86 10.62
CA ASN A 182 16.01 -9.82 11.61
C ASN A 182 16.91 -9.92 12.85
N SER A 183 18.19 -9.56 12.74
CA SER A 183 19.16 -9.76 13.82
C SER A 183 19.11 -8.67 14.88
N GLU A 184 18.79 -7.43 14.50
CA GLU A 184 19.01 -6.26 15.35
C GLU A 184 17.93 -5.20 15.10
N SER A 185 17.41 -4.62 16.19
CA SER A 185 16.25 -3.71 16.14
C SER A 185 16.59 -2.34 15.56
N LEU A 186 17.78 -1.80 15.84
CA LEU A 186 18.24 -0.51 15.33
C LEU A 186 18.39 -0.57 13.81
N VAL A 187 18.96 -1.65 13.25
CA VAL A 187 19.07 -1.87 11.80
C VAL A 187 17.69 -1.87 11.15
N LEU A 188 16.69 -2.55 11.75
CA LEU A 188 15.32 -2.50 11.24
C LEU A 188 14.74 -1.08 11.32
N GLY A 189 14.98 -0.35 12.41
CA GLY A 189 14.55 1.04 12.57
C GLY A 189 15.17 1.97 11.53
N LEU A 190 16.47 1.83 11.26
CA LEU A 190 17.18 2.55 10.21
C LEU A 190 16.62 2.19 8.82
N PHE A 191 16.40 0.91 8.54
CA PHE A 191 15.85 0.45 7.27
C PHE A 191 14.46 1.08 6.99
N LEU A 192 13.57 1.09 7.98
CA LEU A 192 12.25 1.71 7.85
C LEU A 192 12.33 3.23 7.70
N SER A 193 13.20 3.88 8.47
CA SER A 193 13.41 5.34 8.40
C SER A 193 13.97 5.77 7.05
N LEU A 194 14.98 5.06 6.53
CA LEU A 194 15.54 5.29 5.20
C LEU A 194 14.50 5.07 4.10
N THR A 195 13.61 4.09 4.28
CA THR A 195 12.49 3.87 3.34
C THR A 195 11.54 5.06 3.30
N ILE A 196 11.21 5.66 4.45
CA ILE A 196 10.39 6.88 4.51
C ILE A 196 11.10 8.04 3.80
N LEU A 197 12.39 8.26 4.11
CA LEU A 197 13.17 9.35 3.53
C LEU A 197 13.30 9.21 2.01
N SER A 198 13.56 8.00 1.52
CA SER A 198 13.63 7.72 0.07
C SER A 198 12.28 7.94 -0.62
N ALA A 199 11.16 7.56 0.02
CA ALA A 199 9.83 7.83 -0.49
C ALA A 199 9.52 9.33 -0.57
N MET A 200 9.85 10.08 0.48
CA MET A 200 9.72 11.55 0.50
C MET A 200 10.59 12.19 -0.59
N MET A 201 11.84 11.76 -0.73
CA MET A 201 12.76 12.27 -1.74
C MET A 201 12.21 12.05 -3.17
N MET A 202 11.66 10.86 -3.44
CA MET A 202 11.09 10.54 -4.76
C MET A 202 9.85 11.35 -5.10
N VAL A 203 8.99 11.61 -4.12
CA VAL A 203 7.82 12.49 -4.30
C VAL A 203 8.24 13.95 -4.41
N PHE A 204 9.26 14.39 -3.67
CA PHE A 204 9.83 15.72 -3.82
C PHE A 204 10.42 15.96 -5.22
N LEU A 205 11.12 14.96 -5.78
CA LEU A 205 11.74 15.08 -7.11
C LEU A 205 10.71 15.00 -8.24
N TYR A 206 9.83 14.01 -8.24
CA TYR A 206 8.94 13.70 -9.38
C TYR A 206 7.46 14.02 -9.17
N GLY A 207 7.07 14.35 -7.94
CA GLY A 207 5.71 14.70 -7.58
C GLY A 207 4.74 13.52 -7.57
N GLY A 208 3.51 13.83 -7.14
CA GLY A 208 2.37 12.91 -7.21
C GLY A 208 2.61 11.60 -6.47
N ARG A 209 2.26 10.48 -7.11
CA ARG A 209 2.38 9.12 -6.56
C ARG A 209 3.58 8.34 -7.12
N SER A 210 4.65 9.06 -7.47
CA SER A 210 5.83 8.50 -8.16
C SER A 210 6.45 7.31 -7.43
N TRP A 211 6.67 7.41 -6.12
CA TRP A 211 7.23 6.33 -5.30
C TRP A 211 6.45 5.03 -5.45
N CYS A 212 5.13 5.08 -5.22
CA CYS A 212 4.27 3.90 -5.25
C CYS A 212 4.19 3.27 -6.66
N HIS A 213 4.29 4.05 -7.73
CA HIS A 213 4.21 3.53 -9.10
C HIS A 213 5.52 3.00 -9.66
N TYR A 214 6.65 3.60 -9.31
CA TYR A 214 7.92 3.35 -10.00
C TYR A 214 8.99 2.66 -9.14
N ILE A 215 8.96 2.82 -7.81
CA ILE A 215 10.06 2.37 -6.94
C ILE A 215 9.62 1.44 -5.82
N CYS A 216 8.41 1.59 -5.28
CA CYS A 216 7.94 0.82 -4.14
C CYS A 216 8.04 -0.71 -4.38
N PRO A 217 8.87 -1.44 -3.61
CA PRO A 217 9.05 -2.89 -3.79
C PRO A 217 7.77 -3.67 -3.49
N PHE A 218 6.94 -3.12 -2.62
CA PHE A 218 5.65 -3.69 -2.28
C PHE A 218 4.63 -3.64 -3.44
N GLY A 219 4.88 -2.82 -4.48
CA GLY A 219 4.05 -2.81 -5.69
C GLY A 219 4.05 -4.15 -6.43
N ILE A 220 5.19 -4.87 -6.44
CA ILE A 220 5.28 -6.21 -7.05
C ILE A 220 4.49 -7.23 -6.23
N VAL A 221 4.66 -7.21 -4.91
CA VAL A 221 3.90 -8.07 -3.98
C VAL A 221 2.41 -7.90 -4.21
N GLN A 222 1.97 -6.65 -4.29
CA GLN A 222 0.59 -6.31 -4.55
C GLN A 222 0.10 -6.85 -5.90
N MET A 223 0.86 -6.67 -6.97
CA MET A 223 0.53 -7.19 -8.31
C MET A 223 0.39 -8.72 -8.34
N VAL A 224 1.26 -9.44 -7.64
CA VAL A 224 1.23 -10.91 -7.58
C VAL A 224 0.01 -11.40 -6.80
N PHE A 225 -0.27 -10.80 -5.64
CA PHE A 225 -1.36 -11.26 -4.77
C PHE A 225 -2.74 -10.82 -5.25
N THR A 226 -2.89 -9.61 -5.82
CA THR A 226 -4.19 -9.16 -6.33
C THR A 226 -4.44 -9.58 -7.77
N GLY A 227 -3.41 -9.93 -8.54
CA GLY A 227 -3.52 -10.15 -9.98
C GLY A 227 -4.30 -9.00 -10.65
N PRO A 228 -5.34 -9.29 -11.45
CA PRO A 228 -6.15 -8.25 -12.07
C PRO A 228 -7.07 -7.52 -11.07
N ARG A 229 -7.53 -8.20 -10.00
CA ARG A 229 -8.58 -7.72 -9.07
C ARG A 229 -8.50 -8.40 -7.70
N GLY A 230 -8.67 -7.63 -6.61
CA GLY A 230 -8.81 -8.20 -5.25
C GLY A 230 -10.17 -8.86 -5.02
N LEU A 231 -10.28 -9.73 -4.01
CA LEU A 231 -11.47 -10.58 -3.80
C LEU A 231 -12.77 -9.78 -3.60
N LEU A 232 -12.69 -8.70 -2.82
CA LEU A 232 -13.77 -7.73 -2.58
C LEU A 232 -13.40 -6.35 -3.15
N GLY A 233 -12.56 -6.33 -4.18
CA GLY A 233 -12.09 -5.10 -4.82
C GLY A 233 -13.24 -4.31 -5.46
N THR A 234 -13.19 -2.99 -5.32
CA THR A 234 -14.06 -2.07 -6.06
C THR A 234 -13.46 -1.76 -7.42
N GLU A 235 -14.32 -1.59 -8.44
CA GLU A 235 -13.88 -1.17 -9.77
C GLU A 235 -14.14 0.32 -9.93
N ALA A 236 -13.11 1.15 -9.79
CA ALA A 236 -13.27 2.59 -9.94
C ALA A 236 -13.73 3.02 -11.35
N HIS A 237 -13.42 2.25 -12.40
CA HIS A 237 -13.80 2.59 -13.77
C HIS A 237 -15.29 2.32 -14.10
N ASN A 238 -15.98 1.51 -13.28
CA ASN A 238 -17.41 1.19 -13.46
C ASN A 238 -18.35 2.18 -12.75
N ALA A 239 -17.79 3.21 -12.11
CA ALA A 239 -18.58 4.23 -11.46
C ALA A 239 -19.18 5.22 -12.49
N PRO A 240 -20.36 5.81 -12.22
CA PRO A 240 -21.03 6.70 -13.16
C PRO A 240 -20.15 7.90 -13.57
N PRO A 241 -20.24 8.40 -14.81
CA PRO A 241 -19.48 9.57 -15.25
C PRO A 241 -19.72 10.77 -14.32
N LYS A 242 -18.66 11.51 -14.00
CA LYS A 242 -18.61 12.63 -13.02
C LYS A 242 -18.73 12.24 -11.54
N THR A 243 -18.76 10.95 -11.21
CA THR A 243 -18.56 10.53 -9.82
C THR A 243 -17.07 10.59 -9.47
N ILE A 244 -16.74 11.09 -8.28
CA ILE A 244 -15.37 11.10 -7.78
C ILE A 244 -15.03 9.66 -7.36
N THR A 245 -14.51 8.90 -8.30
CA THR A 245 -14.17 7.49 -8.11
C THR A 245 -12.96 7.36 -7.19
N GLN A 246 -12.70 6.15 -6.70
CA GLN A 246 -11.65 5.95 -5.72
C GLN A 246 -10.23 6.20 -6.27
N SER A 247 -10.10 6.21 -7.59
CA SER A 247 -8.86 6.19 -8.35
C SER A 247 -8.32 7.54 -8.80
N MET A 248 -9.15 8.59 -8.73
CA MET A 248 -8.70 9.95 -9.01
C MET A 248 -7.97 10.50 -7.77
N CYS A 249 -6.91 11.31 -7.95
CA CYS A 249 -6.39 12.03 -6.78
C CYS A 249 -7.51 12.98 -6.33
N ARG A 250 -7.87 12.91 -5.05
CA ARG A 250 -8.86 13.82 -4.45
C ARG A 250 -8.10 14.93 -3.76
N THR A 251 -8.55 16.16 -3.91
CA THR A 251 -8.15 17.29 -3.08
C THR A 251 -9.41 17.89 -2.48
N VAL A 252 -9.37 18.28 -1.22
CA VAL A 252 -10.47 19.05 -0.62
C VAL A 252 -10.21 20.51 -0.95
N ASP A 253 -11.21 21.18 -1.52
CA ASP A 253 -11.15 22.64 -1.69
C ASP A 253 -11.24 23.30 -0.31
N GLU A 254 -10.21 24.09 0.05
CA GLU A 254 -10.11 24.75 1.36
C GLU A 254 -11.26 25.74 1.61
N THR A 255 -11.87 26.28 0.55
CA THR A 255 -12.95 27.26 0.66
C THR A 255 -14.33 26.62 0.77
N THR A 256 -14.54 25.51 0.08
CA THR A 256 -15.88 24.91 -0.10
C THR A 256 -16.02 23.61 0.71
N SER A 257 -14.93 23.08 1.27
CA SER A 257 -14.84 21.75 1.91
C SER A 257 -15.38 20.61 1.03
N GLN A 258 -15.47 20.84 -0.28
CA GLN A 258 -15.96 19.88 -1.26
C GLN A 258 -14.79 19.16 -1.91
N GLU A 259 -14.99 17.87 -2.20
CA GLU A 259 -14.00 17.05 -2.87
C GLU A 259 -13.88 17.45 -4.35
N LYS A 260 -12.66 17.71 -4.83
CA LYS A 260 -12.33 17.96 -6.24
C LYS A 260 -11.33 16.91 -6.74
N SER A 261 -11.44 16.55 -8.02
CA SER A 261 -10.46 15.68 -8.67
C SER A 261 -9.20 16.47 -9.05
N ALA A 262 -8.04 16.01 -8.61
CA ALA A 262 -6.74 16.41 -9.09
C ALA A 262 -6.11 15.24 -9.88
N CYS A 263 -5.53 15.50 -11.04
CA CYS A 263 -4.72 14.53 -11.77
C CYS A 263 -3.28 15.04 -11.76
N ILE A 264 -2.37 14.36 -11.07
CA ILE A 264 -0.96 14.75 -11.03
C ILE A 264 -0.08 13.50 -11.15
N SER A 265 0.67 13.42 -12.25
CA SER A 265 1.75 12.45 -12.49
C SER A 265 1.30 10.97 -12.48
N CYS A 266 0.28 10.63 -13.28
CA CYS A 266 -0.19 9.24 -13.44
C CYS A 266 0.42 8.57 -14.68
N LYS A 267 0.85 7.31 -14.54
CA LYS A 267 1.23 6.45 -15.68
C LYS A 267 -0.01 6.05 -16.50
N SER A 268 0.12 5.80 -17.79
CA SER A 268 -0.97 5.28 -18.63
C SER A 268 -0.59 3.92 -19.20
N PRO A 269 -1.35 2.84 -18.92
CA PRO A 269 -2.53 2.78 -18.05
C PRO A 269 -2.19 2.86 -16.55
N CYS A 270 -3.01 3.61 -15.80
CA CYS A 270 -2.81 3.78 -14.36
C CYS A 270 -3.51 2.67 -13.58
N MET A 271 -2.74 1.92 -12.78
CA MET A 271 -3.28 0.88 -11.89
C MET A 271 -4.21 1.43 -10.81
N ASP A 272 -4.10 2.71 -10.47
CA ASP A 272 -5.04 3.35 -9.58
C ASP A 272 -6.41 3.48 -10.28
N ILE A 273 -6.46 3.75 -11.59
CA ILE A 273 -7.68 3.99 -12.41
C ILE A 273 -8.36 2.70 -12.82
N ASP A 274 -7.57 1.79 -13.39
CA ASP A 274 -8.05 0.51 -13.90
C ASP A 274 -6.95 -0.52 -13.65
N SER A 275 -7.10 -1.29 -12.57
CA SER A 275 -6.11 -2.31 -12.19
C SER A 275 -6.00 -3.41 -13.22
N GLU A 276 -7.11 -3.77 -13.87
CA GLU A 276 -7.16 -4.85 -14.83
C GLU A 276 -6.49 -4.46 -16.14
N LYS A 277 -6.86 -3.31 -16.71
CA LYS A 277 -6.19 -2.80 -17.90
C LYS A 277 -4.71 -2.56 -17.64
N ALA A 278 -4.36 -2.04 -16.46
CA ALA A 278 -2.97 -1.88 -16.08
C ALA A 278 -2.23 -3.21 -15.95
N TYR A 279 -2.87 -4.28 -15.48
CA TYR A 279 -2.26 -5.60 -15.37
C TYR A 279 -1.96 -6.23 -16.74
N TRP A 280 -2.89 -6.14 -17.69
CA TRP A 280 -2.73 -6.74 -19.02
C TRP A 280 -1.82 -5.96 -19.98
N GLN A 281 -1.53 -4.70 -19.70
CA GLN A 281 -0.76 -3.80 -20.58
C GLN A 281 0.61 -3.41 -19.99
N GLN A 282 1.02 -4.08 -18.90
CA GLN A 282 2.28 -3.80 -18.19
C GLN A 282 3.50 -4.43 -18.83
#